data_AF-A0A0C1ZJR9-F1
#
_entry.id   AF-A0A0C1ZJR9-F1
#
_cell.length_a   1.000
_cell.length_b   1.000
_cell.length_c   1.000
_cell.angle_alpha   90.00
_cell.angle_beta   90.00
_cell.angle_gamma   90.00
#
_symmetry.space_group_name_H-M   'P 1'
#
loop_
_entity.id
_entity.type
_entity.pdbx_description
1 polymer ?
#
loop_
_entity_poly.entity_id
_entity_poly.type
_entity_poly.pdbx_seq_one_letter_code
_entity_poly.pdbx_strand_id
1 'polypeptide(L)'
;MNMRNTFSFLSGAAALAVITLFSPDANAGRLDACGDIFVEAGANCEVLVEGGCLAECEPVAFTASCAAEGSLTCQGSCNIDADVECTASCQGSCEAECEIDPATFDCKASCESNCSADCSASCASDSNSAECQASCKATCGAECDASCTIEPGQADCMAQCQGCCGGECRAQVNMDCQIGCQSDLYVECKADLQGGCEVQCESPEGAIFCDGQFVDVGNVQSCANALRDLLDIEVEFEAEASASVSCAVTDEPARGGAALMGFGLLCLAGLGRGRRRS
;
A
#
# COMPACT_ATOMS: atom_id res chain seq x y z
N MET A 1 17.86 -3.25 -72.41
CA MET A 1 19.08 -3.36 -71.58
C MET A 1 18.74 -4.21 -70.37
N ASN A 2 19.42 -5.35 -70.27
CA ASN A 2 19.36 -6.30 -69.16
C ASN A 2 20.02 -5.68 -67.92
N MET A 3 19.40 -5.83 -66.75
CA MET A 3 20.17 -6.05 -65.51
C MET A 3 19.33 -6.87 -64.53
N ARG A 4 19.54 -8.18 -64.61
CA ARG A 4 19.37 -9.12 -63.50
C ARG A 4 20.37 -8.73 -62.43
N ASN A 5 19.96 -8.64 -61.17
CA ASN A 5 20.89 -8.84 -60.07
C ASN A 5 20.24 -9.65 -58.96
N THR A 6 20.54 -10.94 -58.99
CA THR A 6 20.46 -11.91 -57.90
C THR A 6 21.54 -11.59 -56.87
N PHE A 7 21.18 -11.45 -55.59
CA PHE A 7 22.08 -11.79 -54.49
C PHE A 7 21.31 -12.50 -53.38
N SER A 8 21.73 -13.75 -53.18
CA SER A 8 21.33 -14.66 -52.12
C SER A 8 22.19 -14.46 -50.87
N PHE A 9 21.70 -15.03 -49.76
CA PHE A 9 22.39 -15.38 -48.51
C PHE A 9 22.62 -14.29 -47.47
N LEU A 10 21.78 -14.33 -46.42
CA LEU A 10 22.25 -14.45 -45.03
C LEU A 10 21.08 -14.93 -44.15
N SER A 11 21.03 -16.25 -43.95
CA SER A 11 20.21 -16.90 -42.93
C SER A 11 20.85 -16.63 -41.57
N GLY A 12 20.41 -15.56 -40.90
CA GLY A 12 20.72 -15.32 -39.49
C GLY A 12 19.79 -16.15 -38.63
N ALA A 13 20.34 -17.15 -37.94
CA ALA A 13 19.63 -17.92 -36.92
C ALA A 13 19.25 -16.99 -35.76
N ALA A 14 17.99 -16.59 -35.71
CA ALA A 14 17.40 -15.94 -34.54
C ALA A 14 17.18 -17.02 -33.47
N ALA A 15 18.16 -17.20 -32.59
CA ALA A 15 17.97 -17.90 -31.33
C ALA A 15 17.03 -17.05 -30.46
N LEU A 16 15.74 -17.34 -30.52
CA LEU A 16 14.75 -16.86 -29.55
C LEU A 16 15.12 -17.48 -28.20
N ALA A 17 15.86 -16.72 -27.39
CA ALA A 17 15.94 -16.94 -25.97
C ALA A 17 14.54 -16.71 -25.40
N VAL A 18 13.79 -17.80 -25.22
CA VAL A 18 12.57 -17.83 -24.42
C VAL A 18 13.03 -17.60 -22.98
N ILE A 19 13.14 -16.33 -22.59
CA ILE A 19 13.18 -15.94 -21.20
C ILE A 19 11.77 -16.24 -20.68
N THR A 20 11.58 -17.45 -20.16
CA THR A 20 10.44 -17.75 -19.31
C THR A 20 10.58 -16.84 -18.10
N LEU A 21 9.91 -15.69 -18.14
CA LEU A 21 9.58 -14.91 -16.97
C LEU A 21 8.68 -15.81 -16.12
N PHE A 22 9.30 -16.68 -15.33
CA PHE A 22 8.69 -17.14 -14.10
C PHE A 22 8.66 -15.89 -13.22
N SER A 23 7.61 -15.09 -13.38
CA SER A 23 7.20 -14.21 -12.31
C SER A 23 6.98 -15.16 -11.13
N PRO A 24 7.77 -15.10 -10.05
CA PRO A 24 7.34 -15.77 -8.83
C PRO A 24 5.93 -15.26 -8.58
N ASP A 25 4.97 -16.17 -8.42
CA ASP A 25 3.65 -15.78 -7.96
C ASP A 25 3.90 -14.98 -6.68
N ALA A 26 3.67 -13.67 -6.75
CA ALA A 26 3.65 -12.81 -5.59
C ALA A 26 2.42 -13.25 -4.81
N ASN A 27 2.59 -14.34 -4.07
CA ASN A 27 1.61 -14.83 -3.13
C ASN A 27 1.70 -13.85 -1.97
N ALA A 28 1.02 -12.72 -2.13
CA ALA A 28 0.51 -11.96 -1.00
C ALA A 28 -0.50 -12.89 -0.33
N GLY A 29 0.02 -13.87 0.40
CA GLY A 29 -0.78 -14.78 1.18
C GLY A 29 -1.55 -13.90 2.14
N ARG A 30 -2.85 -13.76 1.92
CA ARG A 30 -3.72 -13.04 2.84
C ARG A 30 -3.53 -13.69 4.20
N LEU A 31 -2.94 -12.94 5.11
CA LEU A 31 -2.80 -13.35 6.49
C LEU A 31 -4.13 -13.06 7.16
N ASP A 32 -5.14 -13.90 6.90
CA ASP A 32 -6.47 -13.78 7.52
C ASP A 32 -6.32 -13.77 9.07
N ALA A 33 -5.29 -14.43 9.59
CA ALA A 33 -4.94 -14.45 11.02
C ALA A 33 -4.37 -13.11 11.56
N CYS A 34 -3.91 -12.23 10.68
CA CYS A 34 -3.34 -10.92 11.00
C CYS A 34 -4.25 -9.75 10.59
N GLY A 35 -5.54 -10.00 10.30
CA GLY A 35 -6.47 -8.93 9.94
C GLY A 35 -6.29 -8.42 8.50
N ASP A 36 -5.94 -9.30 7.56
CA ASP A 36 -5.81 -8.97 6.13
C ASP A 36 -4.74 -7.90 5.81
N ILE A 37 -3.73 -7.74 6.66
CA ILE A 37 -2.65 -6.79 6.40
C ILE A 37 -1.72 -7.22 5.28
N PHE A 38 -1.14 -6.23 4.59
CA PHE A 38 -0.13 -6.42 3.57
C PHE A 38 1.26 -6.16 4.18
N VAL A 39 2.06 -7.22 4.31
CA VAL A 39 3.45 -7.14 4.81
C VAL A 39 4.40 -7.38 3.66
N GLU A 40 5.35 -6.47 3.46
CA GLU A 40 6.39 -6.64 2.43
C GLU A 40 7.34 -7.78 2.78
N ALA A 41 7.81 -8.50 1.76
CA ALA A 41 8.82 -9.54 1.95
C ALA A 41 10.14 -8.91 2.45
N GLY A 42 10.45 -9.10 3.73
CA GLY A 42 11.60 -8.50 4.40
C GLY A 42 11.26 -7.47 5.48
N ALA A 43 9.98 -7.26 5.77
CA ALA A 43 9.56 -6.46 6.92
C ALA A 43 10.07 -7.06 8.25
N ASN A 44 10.48 -6.20 9.18
CA ASN A 44 10.91 -6.62 10.51
C ASN A 44 9.75 -6.45 11.48
N CYS A 45 9.17 -7.59 11.90
CA CYS A 45 8.07 -7.60 12.85
C CYS A 45 8.54 -8.00 14.24
N GLU A 46 8.23 -7.16 15.22
CA GLU A 46 8.53 -7.36 16.64
C GLU A 46 7.25 -7.37 17.47
N VAL A 47 7.27 -8.15 18.55
CA VAL A 47 6.19 -8.17 19.54
C VAL A 47 6.66 -7.41 20.76
N LEU A 48 6.07 -6.24 21.00
CA LEU A 48 6.42 -5.41 22.14
C LEU A 48 5.47 -5.68 23.28
N VAL A 49 6.05 -5.96 24.45
CA VAL A 49 5.34 -6.11 25.73
C VAL A 49 5.77 -4.99 26.67
N GLU A 50 4.90 -4.62 27.63
CA GLU A 50 5.11 -3.69 28.77
C GLU A 50 6.15 -2.55 28.63
N GLY A 51 5.71 -1.31 28.85
CA GLY A 51 6.59 -0.14 29.04
C GLY A 51 7.14 0.48 27.74
N GLY A 52 7.51 -0.34 26.76
CA GLY A 52 7.87 0.11 25.40
C GLY A 52 6.68 0.16 24.45
N CYS A 53 5.76 -0.78 24.57
CA CYS A 53 4.61 -0.94 23.66
C CYS A 53 3.74 0.33 23.55
N LEU A 54 3.38 0.96 24.67
CA LEU A 54 2.57 2.19 24.67
C LEU A 54 3.30 3.39 24.07
N ALA A 55 4.64 3.39 24.05
CA ALA A 55 5.41 4.45 23.42
C ALA A 55 5.39 4.34 21.89
N GLU A 56 5.20 3.13 21.35
CA GLU A 56 5.08 2.90 19.91
C GLU A 56 3.64 3.09 19.38
N CYS A 57 2.65 3.25 20.26
CA CYS A 57 1.28 3.61 19.89
C CYS A 57 1.13 5.11 19.48
N GLU A 58 2.14 5.68 18.81
CA GLU A 58 2.11 7.06 18.33
C GLU A 58 1.45 7.17 16.94
N PRO A 59 0.86 8.33 16.57
CA PRO A 59 0.13 8.51 15.31
C PRO A 59 0.91 8.20 14.02
N VAL A 60 2.24 8.13 14.08
CA VAL A 60 3.10 7.80 12.95
C VAL A 60 3.03 6.29 12.64
N ALA A 61 2.81 5.45 13.65
CA ALA A 61 2.71 3.99 13.51
C ALA A 61 1.43 3.51 12.80
N PHE A 62 0.46 4.41 12.59
CA PHE A 62 -0.84 4.11 11.98
C PHE A 62 -1.01 4.72 10.58
N THR A 63 -0.05 5.54 10.15
CA THR A 63 -0.17 6.37 8.95
C THR A 63 -0.28 5.51 7.69
N ALA A 64 0.56 4.49 7.55
CA ALA A 64 0.53 3.63 6.36
C ALA A 64 -0.75 2.79 6.30
N SER A 65 -1.16 2.21 7.43
CA SER A 65 -2.39 1.39 7.54
C SER A 65 -3.63 2.20 7.19
N CYS A 66 -3.79 3.39 7.76
CA CYS A 66 -4.92 4.27 7.46
C CYS A 66 -4.91 4.81 6.03
N ALA A 67 -3.74 5.05 5.44
CA ALA A 67 -3.64 5.47 4.04
C ALA A 67 -4.08 4.35 3.09
N ALA A 68 -3.68 3.11 3.37
CA ALA A 68 -4.06 1.94 2.57
C ALA A 68 -5.57 1.67 2.65
N GLU A 69 -6.13 1.64 3.87
CA GLU A 69 -7.58 1.44 4.08
C GLU A 69 -8.41 2.57 3.47
N GLY A 70 -7.96 3.81 3.67
CA GLY A 70 -8.59 4.99 3.08
C GLY A 70 -8.62 4.92 1.57
N SER A 71 -7.51 4.54 0.93
CA SER A 71 -7.45 4.43 -0.53
C SER A 71 -8.49 3.45 -1.09
N LEU A 72 -8.63 2.27 -0.49
CA LEU A 72 -9.57 1.24 -0.94
C LEU A 72 -11.03 1.64 -0.69
N THR A 73 -11.33 2.15 0.50
CA THR A 73 -12.69 2.54 0.90
C THR A 73 -13.16 3.74 0.09
N CYS A 74 -12.30 4.75 -0.04
CA CYS A 74 -12.63 5.98 -0.75
C CYS A 74 -12.67 5.78 -2.27
N GLN A 75 -11.89 4.85 -2.84
CA GLN A 75 -12.04 4.49 -4.25
C GLN A 75 -13.39 3.84 -4.57
N GLY A 76 -13.94 3.07 -3.64
CA GLY A 76 -15.27 2.46 -3.82
C GLY A 76 -16.43 3.47 -3.70
N SER A 77 -16.27 4.51 -2.86
CA SER A 77 -17.32 5.50 -2.61
C SER A 77 -17.28 6.69 -3.58
N CYS A 78 -16.10 7.04 -4.09
CA CYS A 78 -15.88 8.14 -5.02
C CYS A 78 -15.95 7.67 -6.48
N ASN A 79 -17.16 7.35 -6.93
CA ASN A 79 -17.49 7.11 -8.33
C ASN A 79 -18.57 8.10 -8.78
N ILE A 80 -18.27 9.38 -8.64
CA ILE A 80 -19.20 10.47 -8.96
C ILE A 80 -19.05 10.80 -10.45
N ASP A 81 -20.17 11.06 -11.12
CA ASP A 81 -20.17 11.54 -12.49
C ASP A 81 -19.56 12.95 -12.58
N ALA A 82 -18.99 13.26 -13.75
CA ALA A 82 -18.42 14.56 -14.06
C ALA A 82 -19.40 15.70 -13.77
N ASP A 83 -18.88 16.77 -13.17
CA ASP A 83 -19.67 17.99 -12.95
C ASP A 83 -20.03 18.67 -14.28
N VAL A 84 -21.29 19.10 -14.41
CA VAL A 84 -21.81 19.70 -15.64
C VAL A 84 -21.20 21.08 -15.89
N GLU A 85 -20.95 21.87 -14.83
CA GLU A 85 -20.35 23.19 -14.94
C GLU A 85 -18.87 23.08 -15.32
N CYS A 86 -18.15 22.11 -14.76
CA CYS A 86 -16.78 21.78 -15.15
C CYS A 86 -16.72 21.36 -16.64
N THR A 87 -17.60 20.45 -17.06
CA THR A 87 -17.62 19.96 -18.44
C THR A 87 -17.88 21.10 -19.42
N ALA A 88 -18.83 21.99 -19.12
CA ALA A 88 -19.14 23.14 -19.96
C ALA A 88 -17.95 24.14 -20.05
N SER A 89 -17.23 24.34 -18.95
CA SER A 89 -16.09 25.26 -18.89
C SER A 89 -14.88 24.73 -19.68
N CYS A 90 -14.58 23.44 -19.52
CA CYS A 90 -13.53 22.78 -20.30
C CYS A 90 -13.89 22.73 -21.79
N GLN A 91 -15.15 22.43 -22.11
CA GLN A 91 -15.62 22.28 -23.48
C GLN A 91 -15.42 23.59 -24.28
N GLY A 92 -15.71 24.76 -23.71
CA GLY A 92 -15.48 26.03 -24.40
C GLY A 92 -14.02 26.28 -24.80
N SER A 93 -13.07 25.85 -23.96
CA SER A 93 -11.63 25.99 -24.25
C SER A 93 -11.18 24.96 -25.30
N CYS A 94 -11.67 23.72 -25.18
CA CYS A 94 -11.32 22.63 -26.08
C CYS A 94 -11.89 22.85 -27.51
N GLU A 95 -13.13 23.34 -27.61
CA GLU A 95 -13.77 23.67 -28.89
C GLU A 95 -12.97 24.74 -29.65
N ALA A 96 -12.44 25.75 -28.95
CA ALA A 96 -11.60 26.77 -29.56
C ALA A 96 -10.28 26.21 -30.12
N GLU A 97 -9.66 25.24 -29.45
CA GLU A 97 -8.46 24.56 -29.96
C GLU A 97 -8.78 23.67 -31.17
N CYS A 98 -9.93 23.00 -31.14
CA CYS A 98 -10.45 22.21 -32.27
C CYS A 98 -10.73 23.04 -33.52
N GLU A 99 -11.18 24.29 -33.39
CA GLU A 99 -11.40 25.18 -34.53
C GLU A 99 -10.08 25.64 -35.18
N ILE A 100 -8.98 25.67 -34.42
CA ILE A 100 -7.68 26.14 -34.90
C ILE A 100 -6.89 25.02 -35.57
N ASP A 101 -6.74 23.85 -34.93
CA ASP A 101 -6.00 22.71 -35.51
C ASP A 101 -6.50 21.34 -34.98
N PRO A 102 -7.58 20.79 -35.56
CA PRO A 102 -8.19 19.55 -35.08
C PRO A 102 -7.33 18.30 -35.34
N ALA A 103 -6.32 18.39 -36.21
CA ALA A 103 -5.48 17.25 -36.57
C ALA A 103 -4.39 16.94 -35.53
N THR A 104 -4.12 17.88 -34.61
CA THR A 104 -3.04 17.77 -33.63
C THR A 104 -3.51 17.64 -32.19
N PHE A 105 -4.83 17.67 -31.95
CA PHE A 105 -5.37 17.60 -30.61
C PHE A 105 -5.12 16.22 -29.97
N ASP A 106 -4.41 16.21 -28.84
CA ASP A 106 -4.16 15.02 -28.02
C ASP A 106 -4.95 15.14 -26.72
N CYS A 107 -6.11 14.52 -26.74
CA CYS A 107 -7.05 14.35 -25.64
C CYS A 107 -6.34 14.00 -24.31
N LYS A 108 -5.46 12.99 -24.36
CA LYS A 108 -4.81 12.45 -23.17
C LYS A 108 -3.81 13.46 -22.63
N ALA A 109 -2.96 14.01 -23.49
CA ALA A 109 -1.95 14.97 -23.08
C ALA A 109 -2.58 16.25 -22.50
N SER A 110 -3.66 16.76 -23.10
CA SER A 110 -4.38 17.93 -22.58
C SER A 110 -5.02 17.65 -21.22
N CYS A 111 -5.74 16.53 -21.10
CA CYS A 111 -6.37 16.10 -19.85
C CYS A 111 -5.33 15.91 -18.72
N GLU A 112 -4.24 15.19 -18.98
CA GLU A 112 -3.18 14.97 -17.98
C GLU A 112 -2.51 16.28 -17.56
N SER A 113 -2.30 17.21 -18.50
CA SER A 113 -1.68 18.51 -18.24
C SER A 113 -2.57 19.39 -17.37
N ASN A 114 -3.84 19.56 -17.73
CA ASN A 114 -4.80 20.36 -16.97
C ASN A 114 -5.01 19.76 -15.57
N CYS A 115 -5.28 18.46 -15.52
CA CYS A 115 -5.50 17.74 -14.27
C CYS A 115 -4.25 17.82 -13.38
N SER A 116 -3.04 17.70 -13.93
CA SER A 116 -1.79 17.90 -13.16
C SER A 116 -1.62 19.32 -12.62
N ALA A 117 -2.06 20.34 -13.36
CA ALA A 117 -2.01 21.72 -12.93
C ALA A 117 -2.99 21.97 -11.77
N ASP A 118 -4.22 21.47 -11.90
CA ASP A 118 -5.25 21.53 -10.85
C ASP A 118 -4.83 20.74 -9.61
N CYS A 119 -4.29 19.53 -9.78
CA CYS A 119 -3.68 18.77 -8.68
C CYS A 119 -2.64 19.62 -7.92
N SER A 120 -1.77 20.30 -8.67
CA SER A 120 -0.71 21.12 -8.07
C SER A 120 -1.30 22.31 -7.31
N ALA A 121 -2.37 22.91 -7.80
CA ALA A 121 -3.07 24.02 -7.15
C ALA A 121 -3.83 23.57 -5.89
N SER A 122 -4.63 22.51 -5.98
CA SER A 122 -5.40 21.95 -4.86
C SER A 122 -4.50 21.44 -3.75
N CYS A 123 -3.41 20.75 -4.10
CA CYS A 123 -2.46 20.21 -3.14
C CYS A 123 -1.45 21.25 -2.60
N ALA A 124 -1.41 22.48 -3.13
CA ALA A 124 -0.41 23.49 -2.71
C ALA A 124 -0.59 23.91 -1.24
N SER A 125 -1.80 23.79 -0.71
CA SER A 125 -2.12 24.19 0.67
C SER A 125 -2.08 23.00 1.65
N ASP A 126 -1.84 21.79 1.17
CA ASP A 126 -1.81 20.59 2.00
C ASP A 126 -0.44 20.41 2.66
N SER A 127 -0.44 19.99 3.93
CA SER A 127 0.79 19.64 4.65
C SER A 127 1.56 18.49 4.00
N ASN A 128 0.87 17.62 3.26
CA ASN A 128 1.40 16.49 2.51
C ASN A 128 1.27 16.71 0.99
N SER A 129 1.63 17.91 0.55
CA SER A 129 1.49 18.34 -0.85
C SER A 129 2.11 17.37 -1.88
N ALA A 130 3.18 16.65 -1.53
CA ALA A 130 3.83 15.68 -2.42
C ALA A 130 2.97 14.42 -2.61
N GLU A 131 2.48 13.84 -1.53
CA GLU A 131 1.58 12.68 -1.51
C GLU A 131 0.25 13.01 -2.19
N CYS A 132 -0.31 14.19 -1.88
CA CYS A 132 -1.52 14.69 -2.54
C CYS A 132 -1.32 14.81 -4.06
N GLN A 133 -0.20 15.39 -4.52
CA GLN A 133 0.09 15.49 -5.95
C GLN A 133 0.29 14.12 -6.61
N ALA A 134 0.97 13.19 -5.95
CA ALA A 134 1.20 11.86 -6.49
C ALA A 134 -0.13 11.09 -6.67
N SER A 135 -0.96 11.06 -5.63
CA SER A 135 -2.28 10.43 -5.66
C SER A 135 -3.19 11.09 -6.70
N CYS A 136 -3.21 12.42 -6.75
CA CYS A 136 -4.02 13.15 -7.72
C CYS A 136 -3.59 12.86 -9.17
N LYS A 137 -2.29 12.92 -9.48
CA LYS A 137 -1.77 12.63 -10.82
C LYS A 137 -2.05 11.19 -11.25
N ALA A 138 -1.99 10.23 -10.32
CA ALA A 138 -2.34 8.85 -10.60
C ALA A 138 -3.83 8.70 -10.98
N THR A 139 -4.73 9.33 -10.21
CA THR A 139 -6.17 9.36 -10.50
C THR A 139 -6.46 10.05 -11.83
N CYS A 140 -5.86 11.22 -12.07
CA CYS A 140 -5.95 11.94 -13.34
C CYS A 140 -5.52 11.07 -14.52
N GLY A 141 -4.35 10.42 -14.43
CA GLY A 141 -3.84 9.57 -15.50
C GLY A 141 -4.82 8.44 -15.83
N ALA A 142 -5.34 7.75 -14.81
CA ALA A 142 -6.28 6.65 -15.00
C ALA A 142 -7.62 7.11 -15.64
N GLU A 143 -8.18 8.22 -15.18
CA GLU A 143 -9.46 8.76 -15.66
C GLU A 143 -9.33 9.38 -17.06
N CYS A 144 -8.24 10.11 -17.31
CA CYS A 144 -7.89 10.61 -18.65
C CYS A 144 -7.65 9.45 -19.61
N ASP A 145 -6.95 8.39 -19.20
CA ASP A 145 -6.74 7.19 -20.03
C ASP A 145 -8.05 6.48 -20.37
N ALA A 146 -8.94 6.32 -19.40
CA ALA A 146 -10.25 5.70 -19.62
C ALA A 146 -11.12 6.53 -20.57
N SER A 147 -11.06 7.86 -20.45
CA SER A 147 -11.94 8.79 -21.17
C SER A 147 -11.40 9.18 -22.55
N CYS A 148 -10.08 9.09 -22.77
CA CYS A 148 -9.39 9.43 -24.03
C CYS A 148 -9.03 8.23 -24.90
N THR A 149 -9.80 7.14 -24.84
CA THR A 149 -9.56 5.93 -25.65
C THR A 149 -9.79 6.08 -27.16
N ILE A 150 -10.22 7.25 -27.63
CA ILE A 150 -10.49 7.49 -29.06
C ILE A 150 -9.19 7.81 -29.79
N GLU A 151 -8.80 6.94 -30.74
CA GLU A 151 -7.63 7.18 -31.59
C GLU A 151 -7.78 8.48 -32.41
N PRO A 152 -6.71 9.29 -32.52
CA PRO A 152 -6.69 10.50 -33.34
C PRO A 152 -7.15 10.20 -34.78
N GLY A 153 -8.13 10.96 -35.27
CA GLY A 153 -8.67 10.83 -36.63
C GLY A 153 -9.84 9.86 -36.81
N GLN A 154 -10.32 9.19 -35.75
CA GLN A 154 -11.52 8.34 -35.81
C GLN A 154 -12.82 9.03 -35.35
N ALA A 155 -12.73 10.12 -34.59
CA ALA A 155 -13.87 10.91 -34.16
C ALA A 155 -13.71 12.39 -34.50
N ASP A 156 -14.84 13.09 -34.60
CA ASP A 156 -14.89 14.54 -34.69
C ASP A 156 -14.24 15.16 -33.43
N CYS A 157 -13.45 16.22 -33.61
CA CYS A 157 -12.70 16.86 -32.52
C CYS A 157 -13.62 17.25 -31.34
N MET A 158 -14.86 17.63 -31.64
CA MET A 158 -15.89 17.94 -30.63
C MET A 158 -16.22 16.75 -29.72
N ALA A 159 -16.24 15.53 -30.28
CA ALA A 159 -16.50 14.32 -29.51
C ALA A 159 -15.30 13.95 -28.63
N GLN A 160 -14.07 14.19 -29.09
CA GLN A 160 -12.87 14.02 -28.28
C GLN A 160 -12.84 15.02 -27.13
N CYS A 161 -13.17 16.29 -27.39
CA CYS A 161 -13.30 17.31 -26.35
C CYS A 161 -14.32 16.93 -25.28
N GLN A 162 -15.50 16.47 -25.68
CA GLN A 162 -16.53 16.08 -24.73
C GLN A 162 -16.08 14.89 -23.85
N GLY A 163 -15.40 13.91 -24.45
CA GLY A 163 -14.83 12.78 -23.71
C GLY A 163 -13.76 13.22 -22.72
N CYS A 164 -12.84 14.10 -23.14
CA CYS A 164 -11.70 14.48 -22.32
C CYS A 164 -12.06 15.45 -21.20
N CYS A 165 -12.94 16.41 -21.48
CA CYS A 165 -13.54 17.24 -20.44
C CYS A 165 -14.37 16.40 -19.45
N GLY A 166 -15.11 15.40 -19.93
CA GLY A 166 -15.82 14.47 -19.06
C GLY A 166 -14.88 13.67 -18.15
N GLY A 167 -13.74 13.23 -18.67
CA GLY A 167 -12.71 12.53 -17.91
C GLY A 167 -12.01 13.40 -16.88
N GLU A 168 -11.57 14.58 -17.28
CA GLU A 168 -10.91 15.56 -16.41
C GLU A 168 -11.83 15.97 -15.24
N CYS A 169 -13.09 16.31 -15.54
CA CYS A 169 -14.06 16.70 -14.53
C CYS A 169 -14.46 15.55 -13.61
N ARG A 170 -14.55 14.31 -14.14
CA ARG A 170 -14.76 13.13 -13.30
C ARG A 170 -13.55 12.91 -12.39
N ALA A 171 -12.33 13.04 -12.90
CA ALA A 171 -11.12 12.92 -12.11
C ALA A 171 -11.06 13.96 -10.98
N GLN A 172 -11.42 15.20 -11.26
CA GLN A 172 -11.45 16.29 -10.28
C GLN A 172 -12.46 16.01 -9.17
N VAL A 173 -13.71 15.67 -9.51
CA VAL A 173 -14.74 15.39 -8.49
C VAL A 173 -14.39 14.12 -7.68
N ASN A 174 -13.87 13.09 -8.33
CA ASN A 174 -13.41 11.88 -7.63
C ASN A 174 -12.20 12.18 -6.74
N MET A 175 -11.28 13.08 -7.15
CA MET A 175 -10.15 13.50 -6.32
C MET A 175 -10.61 14.30 -5.10
N ASP A 176 -11.50 15.27 -5.25
CA ASP A 176 -12.06 16.02 -4.12
C ASP A 176 -12.78 15.09 -3.14
N CYS A 177 -13.57 14.15 -3.67
CA CYS A 177 -14.20 13.12 -2.87
C CYS A 177 -13.16 12.24 -2.15
N GLN A 178 -12.10 11.82 -2.85
CA GLN A 178 -11.02 11.00 -2.28
C GLN A 178 -10.29 11.73 -1.15
N ILE A 179 -9.99 13.01 -1.33
CA ILE A 179 -9.33 13.84 -0.30
C ILE A 179 -10.25 14.01 0.91
N GLY A 180 -11.52 14.37 0.69
CA GLY A 180 -12.49 14.51 1.76
C GLY A 180 -12.67 13.21 2.54
N CYS A 181 -12.91 12.12 1.81
CA CYS A 181 -13.08 10.79 2.39
C CYS A 181 -11.84 10.33 3.16
N GLN A 182 -10.63 10.52 2.61
CA GLN A 182 -9.40 10.18 3.30
C GLN A 182 -9.19 11.04 4.55
N SER A 183 -9.51 12.34 4.52
CA SER A 183 -9.34 13.19 5.70
C SER A 183 -10.20 12.76 6.88
N ASP A 184 -11.46 12.39 6.62
CA ASP A 184 -12.39 11.92 7.65
C ASP A 184 -11.98 10.53 8.14
N LEU A 185 -11.75 9.59 7.20
CA LEU A 185 -11.38 8.20 7.50
C LEU A 185 -10.03 8.13 8.23
N TYR A 186 -9.08 8.99 7.91
CA TYR A 186 -7.76 8.98 8.53
C TYR A 186 -7.80 9.42 10.00
N VAL A 187 -8.70 10.33 10.37
CA VAL A 187 -8.89 10.71 11.78
C VAL A 187 -9.55 9.56 12.56
N GLU A 188 -10.59 8.95 12.00
CA GLU A 188 -11.29 7.82 12.61
C GLU A 188 -10.38 6.60 12.74
N CYS A 189 -9.72 6.19 11.66
CA CYS A 189 -8.78 5.07 11.64
C CYS A 189 -7.63 5.27 12.63
N LYS A 190 -7.08 6.48 12.75
CA LYS A 190 -6.03 6.74 13.75
C LYS A 190 -6.54 6.58 15.18
N ALA A 191 -7.74 7.04 15.47
CA ALA A 191 -8.33 6.89 16.80
C ALA A 191 -8.60 5.40 17.11
N ASP A 192 -9.11 4.64 16.13
CA ASP A 192 -9.40 3.22 16.28
C ASP A 192 -8.12 2.40 16.44
N LEU A 193 -7.11 2.60 15.58
CA LEU A 193 -5.83 1.90 15.68
C LEU A 193 -5.05 2.28 16.94
N GLN A 194 -5.09 3.55 17.36
CA GLN A 194 -4.48 3.94 18.62
C GLN A 194 -5.15 3.25 19.81
N GLY A 195 -6.49 3.23 19.84
CA GLY A 195 -7.24 2.52 20.88
C GLY A 195 -6.96 1.01 20.88
N GLY A 196 -6.89 0.39 19.70
CA GLY A 196 -6.52 -1.01 19.54
C GLY A 196 -5.10 -1.31 20.03
N CYS A 197 -4.15 -0.45 19.68
CA CYS A 197 -2.76 -0.54 20.12
C CYS A 197 -2.64 -0.44 21.65
N GLU A 198 -3.28 0.56 22.25
CA GLU A 198 -3.27 0.73 23.71
C GLU A 198 -3.86 -0.50 24.42
N VAL A 199 -4.98 -1.04 23.93
CA VAL A 199 -5.62 -2.25 24.48
C VAL A 199 -4.74 -3.50 24.33
N GLN A 200 -4.08 -3.69 23.18
CA GLN A 200 -3.16 -4.82 22.99
C GLN A 200 -1.91 -4.68 23.85
N CYS A 201 -1.37 -3.47 24.02
CA CYS A 201 -0.23 -3.20 24.88
C CYS A 201 -0.53 -3.42 26.38
N GLU A 202 -1.79 -3.29 26.80
CA GLU A 202 -2.24 -3.65 28.15
C GLU A 202 -2.43 -5.17 28.33
N SER A 203 -2.52 -5.94 27.24
CA SER A 203 -2.57 -7.39 27.26
C SER A 203 -1.18 -7.97 27.58
N PRO A 204 -1.08 -9.09 28.34
CA PRO A 204 0.19 -9.79 28.54
C PRO A 204 0.81 -10.33 27.24
N GLU A 205 0.06 -10.37 26.15
CA GLU A 205 0.51 -10.82 24.83
C GLU A 205 1.26 -9.72 24.06
N GLY A 206 1.08 -8.45 24.44
CA GLY A 206 1.68 -7.30 23.76
C GLY A 206 0.98 -6.92 22.46
N ALA A 207 1.63 -6.05 21.69
CA ALA A 207 1.21 -5.67 20.34
C ALA A 207 2.29 -6.02 19.31
N ILE A 208 1.87 -6.28 18.07
CA ILE A 208 2.79 -6.55 16.96
C ILE A 208 3.04 -5.25 16.20
N PHE A 209 4.31 -4.94 15.97
CA PHE A 209 4.74 -3.84 15.12
C PHE A 209 5.61 -4.39 14.00
N CYS A 210 5.33 -4.00 12.76
CA CYS A 210 6.15 -4.35 11.59
C CYS A 210 6.72 -3.07 10.99
N ASP A 211 8.05 -2.94 10.96
CA ASP A 211 8.78 -1.74 10.55
C ASP A 211 8.26 -0.45 11.22
N GLY A 212 7.90 -0.56 12.51
CA GLY A 212 7.33 0.54 13.30
C GLY A 212 5.87 0.89 12.97
N GLN A 213 5.16 0.06 12.21
CA GLN A 213 3.70 0.18 12.01
C GLN A 213 2.95 -0.84 12.86
N PHE A 214 1.90 -0.39 13.55
CA PHE A 214 1.07 -1.27 14.37
C PHE A 214 0.19 -2.17 13.51
N VAL A 215 0.10 -3.44 13.90
CA VAL A 215 -0.79 -4.42 13.28
C VAL A 215 -1.95 -4.77 14.22
N ASP A 216 -3.16 -4.38 13.84
CA ASP A 216 -4.36 -4.71 14.62
C ASP A 216 -4.76 -6.18 14.43
N VAL A 217 -4.29 -7.03 15.35
CA VAL A 217 -4.60 -8.45 15.38
C VAL A 217 -5.50 -8.83 16.54
N GLY A 218 -6.54 -9.60 16.25
CA GLY A 218 -7.38 -10.21 17.31
C GLY A 218 -6.66 -11.32 18.09
N ASN A 219 -5.59 -11.90 17.56
CA ASN A 219 -4.79 -12.93 18.24
C ASN A 219 -3.30 -12.83 17.82
N VAL A 220 -2.49 -12.19 18.67
CA VAL A 220 -1.04 -11.98 18.48
C VAL A 220 -0.31 -13.28 18.16
N GLN A 221 -0.56 -14.35 18.92
CA GLN A 221 0.15 -15.62 18.73
C GLN A 221 -0.14 -16.27 17.37
N SER A 222 -1.40 -16.23 16.93
CA SER A 222 -1.80 -16.82 15.65
C SER A 222 -1.20 -16.04 14.49
N CYS A 223 -1.20 -14.72 14.57
CA CYS A 223 -0.56 -13.88 13.56
C CYS A 223 0.97 -14.08 13.54
N ALA A 224 1.64 -14.06 14.69
CA ALA A 224 3.08 -14.29 14.77
C ALA A 224 3.50 -15.65 14.18
N ASN A 225 2.73 -16.70 14.43
CA ASN A 225 2.98 -18.01 13.82
C ASN A 225 2.79 -17.99 12.31
N ALA A 226 1.75 -17.32 11.81
CA ALA A 226 1.52 -17.19 10.37
C ALA A 226 2.63 -16.38 9.66
N LEU A 227 3.14 -15.32 10.31
CA LEU A 227 4.27 -14.54 9.81
C LEU A 227 5.56 -15.37 9.74
N ARG A 228 5.85 -16.17 10.77
CA ARG A 228 7.00 -17.10 10.77
C ARG A 228 6.92 -18.11 9.63
N ASP A 229 5.75 -18.73 9.45
CA ASP A 229 5.53 -19.73 8.41
C ASP A 229 5.66 -19.13 6.99
N LEU A 230 5.26 -17.87 6.81
CA LEU A 230 5.23 -17.22 5.50
C LEU A 230 6.57 -16.59 5.10
N LEU A 231 7.23 -15.91 6.04
CA LEU A 231 8.36 -15.04 5.75
C LEU A 231 9.72 -15.65 6.16
N ASP A 232 9.73 -16.83 6.81
CA ASP A 232 10.94 -17.51 7.32
C ASP A 232 11.78 -16.58 8.23
N ILE A 233 11.11 -15.71 9.01
CA ILE A 233 11.73 -14.73 9.91
C ILE A 233 11.67 -15.23 11.35
N GLU A 234 12.76 -15.06 12.09
CA GLU A 234 12.79 -15.20 13.55
C GLU A 234 12.11 -13.99 14.19
N VAL A 235 10.91 -14.18 14.74
CA VAL A 235 10.29 -13.17 15.61
C VAL A 235 10.96 -13.26 16.99
N GLU A 236 11.77 -12.27 17.31
CA GLU A 236 12.44 -12.11 18.61
C GLU A 236 11.45 -11.55 19.64
N PHE A 237 11.43 -12.14 20.84
CA PHE A 237 10.64 -11.64 21.97
C PHE A 237 11.59 -10.93 22.94
N GLU A 238 11.67 -9.61 22.87
CA GLU A 238 12.40 -8.81 23.85
C GLU A 238 11.51 -8.54 25.07
N ALA A 239 11.52 -9.46 26.03
CA ALA A 239 10.99 -9.17 27.36
C ALA A 239 12.10 -8.54 28.21
N GLU A 240 12.08 -7.23 28.41
CA GLU A 240 12.91 -6.56 29.42
C GLU A 240 12.41 -6.85 30.85
N ALA A 241 12.25 -8.14 31.17
CA ALA A 241 12.19 -8.55 32.56
C ALA A 241 13.61 -8.42 33.13
N SER A 242 13.80 -7.48 34.05
CA SER A 242 14.95 -7.48 34.98
C SER A 242 14.87 -8.66 35.96
N ALA A 243 14.67 -9.85 35.42
CA ALA A 243 14.80 -11.16 36.04
C ALA A 243 15.37 -12.06 34.94
N SER A 244 16.64 -12.44 35.07
CA SER A 244 17.33 -13.33 34.14
C SER A 244 16.58 -14.68 34.03
N VAL A 245 15.71 -14.80 33.04
CA VAL A 245 15.09 -16.06 32.64
C VAL A 245 15.43 -16.28 31.18
N SER A 246 16.50 -17.02 30.96
CA SER A 246 16.90 -17.51 29.64
C SER A 246 15.96 -18.65 29.24
N CYS A 247 14.94 -18.35 28.43
CA CYS A 247 14.16 -19.36 27.71
C CYS A 247 14.87 -19.65 26.39
N ALA A 248 15.80 -20.62 26.41
CA ALA A 248 16.30 -21.21 25.17
C ALA A 248 15.23 -22.18 24.64
N VAL A 249 14.51 -21.78 23.59
CA VAL A 249 13.68 -22.69 22.82
C VAL A 249 14.61 -23.40 21.85
N THR A 250 15.06 -24.61 22.19
CA THR A 250 15.78 -25.47 21.25
C THR A 250 14.76 -26.11 20.32
N ASP A 251 14.63 -25.53 19.12
CA ASP A 251 13.95 -26.18 18.00
C ASP A 251 14.85 -27.31 17.46
N GLU A 252 14.57 -28.56 17.85
CA GLU A 252 15.13 -29.74 17.18
C GLU A 252 14.04 -30.36 16.28
N PRO A 253 14.27 -30.49 14.96
CA PRO A 253 13.36 -31.21 14.10
C PRO A 253 13.42 -32.71 14.41
N ALA A 254 12.29 -33.26 14.84
CA ALA A 254 12.12 -34.66 15.18
C ALA A 254 12.47 -35.61 14.01
N ARG A 255 13.64 -36.27 14.09
CA ARG A 255 13.90 -37.54 13.40
C ARG A 255 14.63 -38.53 14.31
N GLY A 256 13.81 -39.31 15.01
CA GLY A 256 14.04 -40.65 15.57
C GLY A 256 15.47 -41.10 15.88
N GLY A 257 15.81 -41.16 17.17
CA GLY A 257 16.97 -41.89 17.66
C GLY A 257 16.93 -42.01 19.18
N ALA A 258 16.94 -43.24 19.68
CA ALA A 258 16.78 -43.57 21.09
C ALA A 258 17.96 -43.13 21.98
N ALA A 259 17.63 -42.91 23.26
CA ALA A 259 18.49 -42.92 24.45
C ALA A 259 19.37 -41.70 24.74
N LEU A 260 19.04 -40.98 25.83
CA LEU A 260 19.90 -40.88 27.01
C LEU A 260 19.15 -40.20 28.18
N MET A 261 19.33 -40.76 29.37
CA MET A 261 18.77 -40.26 30.62
C MET A 261 19.53 -39.01 31.12
N GLY A 262 18.77 -38.11 31.73
CA GLY A 262 19.23 -37.30 32.87
C GLY A 262 19.70 -35.90 32.50
N PHE A 263 19.01 -34.89 33.01
CA PHE A 263 19.51 -34.01 34.07
C PHE A 263 18.31 -33.25 34.65
N GLY A 264 18.11 -33.39 35.96
CA GLY A 264 17.20 -32.55 36.71
C GLY A 264 17.77 -31.16 36.87
N LEU A 265 16.90 -30.15 36.97
CA LEU A 265 17.28 -28.86 37.52
C LEU A 265 16.16 -28.33 38.43
N LEU A 266 16.58 -27.94 39.63
CA LEU A 266 15.80 -27.37 40.72
C LEU A 266 15.15 -26.05 40.32
N CYS A 267 13.85 -25.89 40.58
CA CYS A 267 13.25 -24.58 40.82
C CYS A 267 13.29 -24.28 42.32
N LEU A 268 14.17 -23.37 42.74
CA LEU A 268 14.17 -22.80 44.09
C LEU A 268 13.13 -21.69 44.18
N ALA A 269 12.20 -21.83 45.13
CA ALA A 269 11.25 -20.80 45.52
C ALA A 269 11.95 -19.66 46.28
N GLY A 270 11.93 -18.45 45.69
CA GLY A 270 12.34 -17.22 46.36
C GLY A 270 11.16 -16.52 47.04
N LEU A 271 10.93 -16.78 48.32
CA LEU A 271 10.05 -15.98 49.17
C LEU A 271 10.77 -14.69 49.61
N GLY A 272 10.52 -13.59 48.90
CA GLY A 272 10.99 -12.24 49.26
C GLY A 272 10.04 -11.52 50.22
N ARG A 273 10.15 -11.79 51.52
CA ARG A 273 9.41 -11.09 52.59
C ARG A 273 10.18 -9.84 53.05
N GLY A 274 9.68 -8.68 52.65
CA GLY A 274 9.57 -7.43 53.44
C GLY A 274 10.82 -6.76 54.05
N ARG A 275 10.98 -5.47 53.78
CA ARG A 275 11.54 -4.52 54.76
C ARG A 275 10.93 -3.12 54.64
N ARG A 276 10.00 -2.80 55.54
CA ARG A 276 9.68 -1.42 55.95
C ARG A 276 10.91 -0.81 56.61
N ARG A 277 11.23 0.45 56.30
CA ARG A 277 11.88 1.38 57.22
C ARG A 277 11.49 2.82 56.86
N SER A 278 10.85 3.45 57.85
CA SER A 278 10.73 4.88 58.20
C SER A 278 10.61 5.92 57.11
#